data_AF-A0A4R6XMV8-F1
#
_entry.id   AF-A0A4R6XMV8-F1
#
_cell.length_a   1.000
_cell.length_b   1.000
_cell.length_c   1.000
_cell.angle_alpha   90.00
_cell.angle_beta   90.00
_cell.angle_gamma   90.00
#
_symmetry.space_group_name_H-M   'P 1'
#
loop_
_entity.id
_entity.type
_entity.pdbx_description
1 polymer ?
#
loop_
_entity_poly.entity_id
_entity_poly.type
_entity_poly.pdbx_seq_one_letter_code
_entity_poly.pdbx_strand_id
1 'polypeptide(L)'
;MNWLAHTLLSKNNIEYQLGNVLADPLRGAAWKGASQSLIEGMKMHKAIDKFTDKHPVLTLSKSKLGSKGHLKGVVLDLLYDHFLSQNWQAYCRYDLTDFLLVFNRKAFVSSRDYPDKAKRIVSRMAETNLLGNYQTFNGLIIALERIDQRLSARTHARETATQYLPVLEQHYDDLKADFTAFFPELVVYFKNHQLGSANNHCLL
;
A
#
# COMPACT_ATOMS: atom_id res chain seq x y z
N MET A 1 -3.22 4.92 -0.33
CA MET A 1 -2.11 4.23 0.38
C MET A 1 -1.62 3.08 -0.50
N ASN A 2 -0.43 2.49 -0.27
CA ASN A 2 0.06 1.36 -1.07
C ASN A 2 -0.04 0.02 -0.30
N TRP A 3 0.60 -1.03 -0.81
CA TRP A 3 0.38 -2.42 -0.40
C TRP A 3 0.74 -2.72 1.06
N LEU A 4 1.74 -2.09 1.66
CA LEU A 4 2.09 -2.33 3.07
C LEU A 4 0.96 -1.85 3.97
N ALA A 5 0.47 -0.64 3.76
CA ALA A 5 -0.65 -0.10 4.53
C ALA A 5 -1.93 -0.89 4.30
N HIS A 6 -2.25 -1.30 3.07
CA HIS A 6 -3.41 -2.16 2.77
C HIS A 6 -3.29 -3.55 3.42
N THR A 7 -2.09 -4.09 3.52
CA THR A 7 -1.81 -5.36 4.24
C THR A 7 -1.96 -5.20 5.75
N LEU A 8 -1.53 -4.04 6.29
CA LEU A 8 -1.70 -3.71 7.69
C LEU A 8 -3.18 -3.47 8.01
N LEU A 9 -3.92 -2.69 7.23
CA LEU A 9 -5.33 -2.35 7.44
C LEU A 9 -6.25 -3.46 6.93
N SER A 10 -6.09 -4.66 7.50
CA SER A 10 -6.74 -5.89 7.06
C SER A 10 -7.13 -6.78 8.23
N LYS A 11 -8.26 -7.50 8.11
CA LYS A 11 -8.58 -8.57 9.07
C LYS A 11 -7.41 -9.55 9.18
N ASN A 12 -7.24 -10.20 10.34
CA ASN A 12 -6.22 -11.23 10.56
C ASN A 12 -6.57 -12.54 9.80
N ASN A 13 -6.57 -12.47 8.48
CA ASN A 13 -6.92 -13.51 7.54
C ASN A 13 -6.13 -13.27 6.24
N ILE A 14 -5.36 -14.27 5.82
CA ILE A 14 -4.44 -14.11 4.68
C ILE A 14 -5.17 -13.83 3.37
N GLU A 15 -6.32 -14.46 3.12
CA GLU A 15 -7.10 -14.22 1.90
C GLU A 15 -7.62 -12.78 1.86
N TYR A 16 -8.03 -12.23 3.01
CA TYR A 16 -8.45 -10.83 3.11
C TYR A 16 -7.29 -9.86 2.83
N GLN A 17 -6.12 -10.11 3.44
CA GLN A 17 -4.91 -9.32 3.19
C GLN A 17 -4.50 -9.36 1.71
N LEU A 18 -4.53 -10.56 1.10
CA LEU A 18 -4.23 -10.73 -0.32
C LEU A 18 -5.29 -10.09 -1.21
N GLY A 19 -6.56 -10.06 -0.81
CA GLY A 19 -7.61 -9.32 -1.48
C GLY A 19 -7.33 -7.82 -1.52
N ASN A 20 -6.88 -7.25 -0.39
CA ASN A 20 -6.45 -5.86 -0.32
C ASN A 20 -5.28 -5.56 -1.27
N VAL A 21 -4.26 -6.43 -1.29
CA VAL A 21 -3.09 -6.28 -2.20
C VAL A 21 -3.45 -6.46 -3.67
N LEU A 22 -4.30 -7.43 -3.99
CA LEU A 22 -4.64 -7.80 -5.36
C LEU A 22 -5.70 -6.91 -6.01
N ALA A 23 -6.36 -6.04 -5.24
CA ALA A 23 -7.38 -5.14 -5.73
C ALA A 23 -6.87 -4.31 -6.92
N ASP A 24 -5.76 -3.58 -6.78
CA ASP A 24 -5.22 -2.76 -7.87
C ASP A 24 -4.74 -3.58 -9.08
N PRO A 25 -3.86 -4.59 -8.93
CA PRO A 25 -3.36 -5.36 -10.07
C PRO A 25 -4.46 -6.10 -10.85
N LEU A 26 -5.56 -6.46 -10.18
CA LEU A 26 -6.72 -7.12 -10.78
C LEU A 26 -7.87 -6.15 -11.07
N ARG A 27 -7.66 -4.83 -10.92
CA ARG A 27 -8.66 -3.78 -11.17
C ARG A 27 -9.97 -4.00 -10.40
N GLY A 28 -9.86 -4.55 -9.19
CA GLY A 28 -10.94 -4.83 -8.27
C GLY A 28 -11.86 -5.98 -8.71
N ALA A 29 -11.42 -6.82 -9.65
CA ALA A 29 -12.17 -7.97 -10.14
C ALA A 29 -11.55 -9.28 -9.63
N ALA A 30 -12.24 -9.93 -8.70
CA ALA A 30 -11.90 -11.28 -8.25
C ALA A 30 -12.22 -12.30 -9.34
N TRP A 31 -11.51 -13.44 -9.34
CA TRP A 31 -11.81 -14.56 -10.23
C TRP A 31 -12.99 -15.39 -9.71
N LYS A 32 -13.59 -16.19 -10.60
CA LYS A 32 -14.64 -17.14 -10.21
C LYS A 32 -14.09 -18.15 -9.20
N GLY A 33 -14.77 -18.30 -8.07
CA GLY A 33 -14.33 -19.18 -6.98
C GLY A 33 -13.33 -18.58 -6.02
N ALA A 34 -12.99 -17.28 -6.15
CA ALA A 34 -12.24 -16.57 -5.11
C ALA A 34 -13.01 -16.59 -3.78
N SER A 35 -12.26 -16.66 -2.67
CA SER A 35 -12.85 -16.71 -1.33
C SER A 35 -13.61 -15.42 -1.01
N GLN A 36 -14.64 -15.54 -0.16
CA GLN A 36 -15.40 -14.37 0.32
C GLN A 36 -14.49 -13.36 1.03
N SER A 37 -13.54 -13.84 1.84
CA SER A 37 -12.56 -12.99 2.52
C SER A 37 -11.71 -12.16 1.53
N LEU A 38 -11.28 -12.75 0.43
CA LEU A 38 -10.52 -12.04 -0.61
C LEU A 38 -11.35 -10.94 -1.27
N ILE A 39 -12.61 -11.24 -1.58
CA ILE A 39 -13.55 -10.26 -2.15
C ILE A 39 -13.80 -9.11 -1.16
N GLU A 40 -13.94 -9.40 0.13
CA GLU A 40 -14.07 -8.37 1.17
C GLU A 40 -12.81 -7.51 1.29
N GLY A 41 -11.62 -8.11 1.24
CA GLY A 41 -10.35 -7.39 1.19
C GLY A 41 -10.27 -6.43 -0.01
N MET A 42 -10.69 -6.87 -1.20
CA MET A 42 -10.75 -5.99 -2.38
C MET A 42 -11.73 -4.82 -2.21
N LYS A 43 -12.85 -5.03 -1.51
CA LYS A 43 -13.81 -3.97 -1.19
C LYS A 43 -13.24 -3.00 -0.16
N MET A 44 -12.49 -3.51 0.82
CA MET A 44 -11.85 -2.67 1.83
C MET A 44 -10.77 -1.79 1.23
N HIS A 45 -9.94 -2.31 0.33
CA HIS A 45 -8.96 -1.51 -0.39
C HIS A 45 -9.61 -0.27 -1.03
N LYS A 46 -10.71 -0.47 -1.77
CA LYS A 46 -11.48 0.63 -2.37
C LYS A 46 -12.03 1.61 -1.32
N ALA A 47 -12.42 1.13 -0.14
CA ALA A 47 -12.92 1.96 0.95
C ALA A 47 -11.81 2.80 1.58
N ILE A 48 -10.62 2.22 1.78
CA ILE A 48 -9.42 2.90 2.27
C ILE A 48 -8.97 3.97 1.28
N ASP A 49 -8.88 3.64 -0.01
CA ASP A 49 -8.44 4.61 -1.02
C ASP A 49 -9.44 5.74 -1.17
N LYS A 50 -10.75 5.45 -1.18
CA LYS A 50 -11.78 6.49 -1.21
C LYS A 50 -11.70 7.43 -0.01
N PHE A 51 -11.40 6.91 1.19
CA PHE A 51 -11.20 7.75 2.37
C PHE A 51 -9.93 8.61 2.23
N THR A 52 -8.82 7.96 1.84
CA THR A 52 -7.51 8.59 1.66
C THR A 52 -7.55 9.71 0.62
N ASP A 53 -8.13 9.46 -0.56
CA ASP A 53 -8.18 10.43 -1.66
C ASP A 53 -9.04 11.65 -1.37
N LYS A 54 -10.03 11.52 -0.47
CA LYS A 54 -10.88 12.62 -0.03
C LYS A 54 -10.31 13.40 1.15
N HIS A 55 -9.24 12.91 1.75
CA HIS A 55 -8.72 13.52 2.96
C HIS A 55 -8.01 14.86 2.66
N PRO A 56 -8.30 15.94 3.41
CA PRO A 56 -7.67 17.24 3.18
C PRO A 56 -6.14 17.20 3.26
N VAL A 57 -5.59 16.42 4.19
CA VAL A 57 -4.13 16.24 4.35
C VAL A 57 -3.50 15.64 3.09
N LEU A 58 -4.15 14.66 2.45
CA LEU A 58 -3.65 14.09 1.20
C LEU A 58 -3.68 15.11 0.06
N THR A 59 -4.69 15.98 0.03
CA THR A 59 -4.74 17.09 -0.93
C THR A 59 -3.57 18.05 -0.71
N LEU A 60 -3.27 18.40 0.55
CA LEU A 60 -2.13 19.22 0.91
C LEU A 60 -0.80 18.58 0.50
N SER A 61 -0.57 17.32 0.84
CA SER A 61 0.62 16.57 0.42
C SER A 61 0.76 16.52 -1.11
N LYS A 62 -0.33 16.22 -1.85
CA LYS A 62 -0.32 16.21 -3.32
C LYS A 62 -0.02 17.59 -3.94
N SER A 63 -0.27 18.70 -3.24
CA SER A 63 0.09 20.05 -3.70
C SER A 63 1.57 20.39 -3.52
N LYS A 64 2.24 19.81 -2.50
CA LYS A 64 3.69 19.97 -2.28
C LYS A 64 4.51 19.37 -3.43
N LEU A 65 4.00 18.33 -4.07
CA LEU A 65 4.58 17.72 -5.29
C LEU A 65 4.34 18.55 -6.56
N GLY A 66 3.77 19.75 -6.46
CA GLY A 66 3.51 20.65 -7.58
C GLY A 66 2.07 20.67 -8.08
N SER A 67 1.76 21.60 -8.99
CA SER A 67 0.37 21.91 -9.40
C SER A 67 -0.25 20.91 -10.38
N LYS A 68 0.56 20.13 -11.10
CA LYS A 68 0.12 19.14 -12.11
C LYS A 68 0.84 17.80 -11.92
N GLY A 69 0.32 16.74 -12.53
CA GLY A 69 0.92 15.41 -12.52
C GLY A 69 -0.06 14.31 -12.13
N HIS A 70 -0.11 13.26 -12.94
CA HIS A 70 -0.98 12.08 -12.75
C HIS A 70 -0.37 11.05 -11.81
N LEU A 71 0.96 11.03 -11.65
CA LEU A 71 1.67 10.07 -10.82
C LEU A 71 1.82 10.51 -9.37
N LYS A 72 1.50 11.77 -9.03
CA LYS A 72 1.59 12.31 -7.66
C LYS A 72 0.92 11.44 -6.61
N GLY A 73 -0.26 10.89 -6.93
CA GLY A 73 -0.96 9.97 -6.02
C GLY A 73 -0.14 8.70 -5.76
N VAL A 74 0.31 8.04 -6.82
CA VAL A 74 1.11 6.81 -6.74
C VAL A 74 2.43 7.03 -6.00
N VAL A 75 3.11 8.14 -6.28
CA VAL A 75 4.37 8.53 -5.62
C VAL A 75 4.13 8.74 -4.12
N LEU A 76 3.06 9.48 -3.77
CA LEU A 76 2.72 9.76 -2.38
C LEU A 76 2.31 8.48 -1.63
N ASP A 77 1.58 7.57 -2.27
CA ASP A 77 1.21 6.28 -1.68
C ASP A 77 2.44 5.43 -1.33
N LEU A 78 3.45 5.40 -2.21
CA LEU A 78 4.73 4.72 -1.94
C LEU A 78 5.51 5.40 -0.81
N LEU A 79 5.53 6.74 -0.78
CA LEU A 79 6.18 7.50 0.28
C LEU A 79 5.50 7.28 1.64
N TYR A 80 4.17 7.20 1.67
CA TYR A 80 3.43 6.96 2.91
C TYR A 80 3.63 5.53 3.43
N ASP A 81 3.79 4.54 2.56
CA ASP A 81 4.22 3.20 2.96
C ASP A 81 5.67 3.20 3.49
N HIS A 82 6.55 4.02 2.92
CA HIS A 82 7.89 4.26 3.48
C HIS A 82 7.79 4.84 4.89
N PHE A 83 7.01 5.91 5.12
CA PHE A 83 6.81 6.47 6.46
C PHE A 83 6.15 5.49 7.43
N LEU A 84 5.17 4.70 6.97
CA LEU A 84 4.57 3.65 7.79
C LEU A 84 5.62 2.65 8.25
N SER A 85 6.50 2.20 7.35
CA SER A 85 7.55 1.26 7.69
C SER A 85 8.55 1.81 8.71
N GLN A 86 8.87 3.12 8.63
CA GLN A 86 9.76 3.80 9.58
C GLN A 86 9.15 3.98 10.96
N ASN A 87 7.82 4.16 11.03
CA ASN A 87 7.10 4.43 12.27
C ASN A 87 6.23 3.23 12.71
N TRP A 88 6.59 2.02 12.27
CA TRP A 88 5.74 0.83 12.36
C TRP A 88 5.26 0.53 13.80
N GLN A 89 6.15 0.66 14.77
CA GLN A 89 5.86 0.35 16.18
C GLN A 89 4.85 1.32 16.83
N ALA A 90 4.58 2.47 16.21
CA ALA A 90 3.49 3.35 16.66
C ALA A 90 2.11 2.80 16.30
N TYR A 91 2.02 1.90 15.32
CA TYR A 91 0.74 1.44 14.76
C TYR A 91 0.52 -0.06 14.92
N CYS A 92 1.57 -0.86 15.08
CA CYS A 92 1.47 -2.31 15.11
C CYS A 92 2.22 -2.86 16.33
N ARG A 93 1.59 -3.79 17.06
CA ARG A 93 2.18 -4.47 18.24
C ARG A 93 3.30 -5.46 17.92
N TYR A 94 3.46 -5.84 16.65
CA TYR A 94 4.46 -6.82 16.21
C TYR A 94 5.57 -6.10 15.44
N ASP A 95 6.79 -6.61 15.51
CA ASP A 95 7.87 -6.10 14.66
C ASP A 95 7.51 -6.24 13.16
N LEU A 96 7.94 -5.27 12.35
CA LEU A 96 7.67 -5.28 10.92
C LEU A 96 8.27 -6.50 10.23
N THR A 97 9.47 -6.91 10.66
CA THR A 97 10.17 -8.07 10.11
C THR A 97 9.38 -9.36 10.37
N ASP A 98 8.93 -9.54 11.61
CA ASP A 98 8.13 -10.71 12.01
C ASP A 98 6.76 -10.72 11.32
N PHE A 99 6.11 -9.57 11.23
CA PHE A 99 4.84 -9.41 10.53
C PHE A 99 4.98 -9.82 9.06
N LEU A 100 5.99 -9.29 8.36
CA LEU A 100 6.23 -9.58 6.95
C LEU A 100 6.68 -11.03 6.73
N LEU A 101 7.47 -11.62 7.63
CA LEU A 101 7.85 -13.02 7.54
C LEU A 101 6.62 -13.93 7.56
N VAL A 102 5.71 -13.71 8.53
CA VAL A 102 4.46 -14.48 8.64
C VAL A 102 3.56 -14.23 7.43
N PHE A 103 3.40 -12.98 7.01
CA PHE A 103 2.61 -12.61 5.84
C PHE A 103 3.13 -13.27 4.57
N ASN A 104 4.42 -13.11 4.24
CA ASN A 104 5.04 -13.66 3.04
C ASN A 104 4.93 -15.18 2.98
N ARG A 105 5.18 -15.88 4.11
CA ARG A 105 5.03 -17.35 4.17
C ARG A 105 3.59 -17.78 3.87
N LYS A 106 2.60 -17.15 4.52
CA LYS A 106 1.19 -17.48 4.29
C LYS A 106 0.74 -17.10 2.88
N ALA A 107 1.17 -15.95 2.39
CA ALA A 107 0.88 -15.44 1.06
C ALA A 107 1.35 -16.41 -0.02
N PHE A 108 2.59 -16.88 0.09
CA PHE A 108 3.17 -17.84 -0.84
C PHE A 108 2.44 -19.19 -0.86
N VAL A 109 1.95 -19.66 0.30
CA VAL A 109 1.18 -20.91 0.38
C VAL A 109 -0.21 -20.72 -0.23
N SER A 110 -0.94 -19.65 0.14
CA SER A 110 -2.27 -19.34 -0.41
C SER A 110 -2.26 -19.20 -1.92
N SER A 111 -1.23 -18.55 -2.48
CA SER A 111 -1.21 -18.20 -3.90
C SER A 111 -1.01 -19.38 -4.85
N ARG A 112 -0.69 -20.59 -4.34
CA ARG A 112 -0.42 -21.77 -5.17
C ARG A 112 -1.59 -22.15 -6.07
N ASP A 113 -2.81 -21.96 -5.57
CA ASP A 113 -4.07 -22.31 -6.23
C ASP A 113 -4.74 -21.10 -6.91
N TYR A 114 -4.08 -19.94 -6.90
CA TYR A 114 -4.60 -18.75 -7.58
C TYR A 114 -4.43 -18.87 -9.10
N PRO A 115 -5.27 -18.17 -9.89
CA PRO A 115 -5.02 -18.01 -11.30
C PRO A 115 -3.66 -17.37 -11.56
N ASP A 116 -3.03 -17.77 -12.66
CA ASP A 116 -1.68 -17.38 -13.10
C ASP A 116 -1.29 -15.93 -12.83
N LYS A 117 -2.14 -14.97 -13.18
CA LYS A 117 -1.85 -13.55 -12.96
C LYS A 117 -1.72 -13.21 -11.47
N ALA A 118 -2.69 -13.61 -10.66
CA ALA A 118 -2.70 -13.36 -9.22
C ALA A 118 -1.56 -14.13 -8.53
N LYS A 119 -1.36 -15.41 -8.89
CA LYS A 119 -0.27 -16.25 -8.40
C LYS A 119 1.10 -15.60 -8.60
N ARG A 120 1.42 -15.19 -9.84
CA ARG A 120 2.70 -14.53 -10.15
C ARG A 120 2.95 -13.27 -9.33
N ILE A 121 1.92 -12.46 -9.12
CA ILE A 121 2.04 -11.22 -8.33
C ILE A 121 2.34 -11.55 -6.87
N VAL A 122 1.54 -12.42 -6.25
CA VAL A 122 1.69 -12.76 -4.83
C VAL A 122 2.98 -13.51 -4.56
N SER A 123 3.32 -14.51 -5.37
CA SER A 123 4.56 -15.28 -5.21
C SER A 123 5.78 -14.38 -5.33
N ARG A 124 5.85 -13.52 -6.35
CA ARG A 124 6.97 -12.57 -6.50
C ARG A 124 7.06 -11.58 -5.34
N MET A 125 5.91 -11.06 -4.87
CA MET A 125 5.88 -10.15 -3.72
C MET A 125 6.46 -10.84 -2.47
N ALA A 126 6.02 -12.07 -2.19
CA ALA A 126 6.43 -12.83 -1.02
C ALA A 126 7.91 -13.26 -1.11
N GLU A 127 8.36 -13.78 -2.25
CA GLU A 127 9.74 -14.25 -2.46
C GLU A 127 10.77 -13.12 -2.37
N THR A 128 10.42 -11.92 -2.84
CA THR A 128 11.34 -10.76 -2.85
C THR A 128 11.21 -9.87 -1.61
N ASN A 129 10.39 -10.27 -0.63
CA ASN A 129 10.02 -9.44 0.52
C ASN A 129 9.66 -8.00 0.10
N LEU A 130 8.84 -7.85 -0.95
CA LEU A 130 8.69 -6.58 -1.66
C LEU A 130 8.27 -5.44 -0.73
N LEU A 131 7.36 -5.71 0.21
CA LEU A 131 6.84 -4.73 1.17
C LEU A 131 7.90 -4.27 2.19
N GLY A 132 8.89 -5.11 2.49
CA GLY A 132 9.98 -4.77 3.40
C GLY A 132 10.94 -3.74 2.81
N ASN A 133 11.03 -3.64 1.48
CA ASN A 133 11.94 -2.69 0.84
C ASN A 133 11.59 -1.23 1.16
N TYR A 134 10.34 -0.93 1.53
CA TYR A 134 9.94 0.42 1.93
C TYR A 134 10.65 0.92 3.19
N GLN A 135 11.33 0.08 3.98
CA GLN A 135 12.09 0.49 5.17
C GLN A 135 13.27 1.43 4.87
N THR A 136 13.69 1.58 3.62
CA THR A 136 14.82 2.48 3.28
C THR A 136 14.40 3.45 2.21
N PHE A 137 14.97 4.66 2.24
CA PHE A 137 14.74 5.63 1.18
C PHE A 137 15.22 5.11 -0.18
N ASN A 138 16.33 4.36 -0.20
CA ASN A 138 16.79 3.67 -1.40
C ASN A 138 15.75 2.65 -1.94
N GLY A 139 15.05 1.94 -1.06
CA GLY A 139 13.97 1.05 -1.47
C GLY A 139 12.74 1.79 -2.03
N LEU A 140 12.46 3.01 -1.56
CA LEU A 140 11.49 3.91 -2.19
C LEU A 140 11.94 4.28 -3.62
N ILE A 141 13.20 4.68 -3.81
CA ILE A 141 13.76 4.98 -5.14
C ILE A 141 13.57 3.79 -6.09
N ILE A 142 13.97 2.59 -5.67
CA ILE A 142 13.80 1.36 -6.47
C ILE A 142 12.32 1.09 -6.80
N ALA A 143 11.40 1.38 -5.87
CA ALA A 143 9.97 1.23 -6.12
C ALA A 143 9.46 2.22 -7.18
N LEU A 144 9.92 3.47 -7.16
CA LEU A 144 9.60 4.48 -8.16
C LEU A 144 10.16 4.13 -9.54
N GLU A 145 11.40 3.66 -9.63
CA GLU A 145 12.00 3.17 -10.87
C GLU A 145 11.20 2.01 -11.48
N ARG A 146 10.72 1.09 -10.64
CA ARG A 146 9.84 0.00 -11.10
C ARG A 146 8.51 0.51 -11.62
N ILE A 147 7.99 1.64 -11.11
CA ILE A 147 6.80 2.26 -11.70
C ILE A 147 7.14 2.77 -13.10
N ASP A 148 8.27 3.47 -13.26
CA ASP A 148 8.71 4.01 -14.54
C ASP A 148 8.86 2.95 -15.63
N GLN A 149 9.46 1.81 -15.28
CA GLN A 149 9.60 0.65 -16.18
C GLN A 149 8.26 0.08 -16.67
N ARG A 150 7.16 0.34 -15.96
CA ARG A 150 5.81 -0.14 -16.29
C ARG A 150 4.96 0.91 -17.00
N LEU A 151 5.42 2.16 -17.10
CA LEU A 151 4.70 3.22 -17.80
C LEU A 151 4.67 2.95 -19.30
N SER A 152 3.59 3.38 -19.96
CA SER A 152 3.57 3.43 -21.42
C SER A 152 4.55 4.50 -21.93
N ALA A 153 5.13 4.31 -23.11
CA ALA A 153 6.07 5.27 -23.71
C ALA A 153 5.51 6.70 -23.73
N ARG A 154 4.21 6.85 -24.03
CA ARG A 154 3.51 8.14 -24.01
C ARG A 154 3.47 8.78 -22.63
N THR A 155 3.27 8.00 -21.57
CA THR A 155 3.23 8.51 -20.20
C THR A 155 4.63 8.86 -19.74
N HIS A 156 5.58 7.94 -19.94
CA HIS A 156 6.98 8.12 -19.57
C HIS A 156 7.61 9.37 -20.20
N ALA A 157 7.28 9.69 -21.45
CA ALA A 157 7.76 10.90 -22.13
C ALA A 157 7.22 12.21 -21.52
N ARG A 158 6.11 12.15 -20.77
CA ARG A 158 5.46 13.31 -20.15
C ARG A 158 5.74 13.41 -18.66
N GLU A 159 5.89 12.28 -18.00
CA GLU A 159 5.89 12.16 -16.55
C GLU A 159 6.52 10.83 -16.13
N THR A 160 7.46 10.86 -15.19
CA THR A 160 7.99 9.68 -14.50
C THR A 160 7.75 9.80 -12.99
N ALA A 161 7.73 8.71 -12.26
CA ALA A 161 7.66 8.68 -10.81
C ALA A 161 8.98 9.19 -10.19
N THR A 162 10.12 8.82 -10.78
CA THR A 162 11.44 9.25 -10.28
C THR A 162 11.71 10.75 -10.40
N GLN A 163 11.06 11.47 -11.32
CA GLN A 163 11.23 12.93 -11.42
C GLN A 163 10.78 13.67 -10.15
N TYR A 164 9.95 13.04 -9.31
CA TYR A 164 9.47 13.63 -8.07
C TYR A 164 10.49 13.55 -6.92
N LEU A 165 11.58 12.79 -7.06
CA LEU A 165 12.57 12.61 -5.99
C LEU A 165 13.09 13.92 -5.39
N PRO A 166 13.51 14.94 -6.17
CA PRO A 166 14.00 16.19 -5.59
C PRO A 166 12.96 16.92 -4.73
N VAL A 167 11.69 16.92 -5.15
CA VAL A 167 10.61 17.56 -4.37
C VAL A 167 10.21 16.74 -3.15
N LEU A 168 10.33 15.40 -3.22
CA LEU A 168 10.14 14.55 -2.06
C LEU A 168 11.22 14.78 -1.00
N GLU A 169 12.48 14.90 -1.42
CA GLU A 169 13.60 15.21 -0.51
C GLU A 169 13.44 16.60 0.12
N GLN A 170 13.07 17.59 -0.70
CA GLN A 170 12.85 18.97 -0.23
C GLN A 170 11.74 19.06 0.83
N HIS A 171 10.64 18.33 0.66
CA HIS A 171 9.47 18.39 1.55
C HIS A 171 9.34 17.16 2.47
N TYR A 172 10.42 16.41 2.67
CA TYR A 172 10.36 15.10 3.33
C TYR A 172 9.73 15.19 4.73
N ASP A 173 10.19 16.14 5.56
CA ASP A 173 9.69 16.31 6.93
C ASP A 173 8.25 16.82 6.96
N ASP A 174 7.87 17.74 6.07
CA ASP A 174 6.50 18.23 5.94
C ASP A 174 5.53 17.12 5.52
N LEU A 175 5.96 16.24 4.60
CA LEU A 175 5.17 15.10 4.13
C LEU A 175 5.08 14.01 5.22
N LYS A 176 6.13 13.85 6.02
CA LYS A 176 6.12 12.95 7.20
C LYS A 176 5.17 13.45 8.28
N ALA A 177 5.13 14.76 8.51
CA ALA A 177 4.19 15.38 9.44
C ALA A 177 2.74 15.19 8.97
N ASP A 178 2.47 15.41 7.68
CA ASP A 178 1.17 15.13 7.06
C ASP A 178 0.77 13.66 7.26
N PHE A 179 1.67 12.70 6.97
CA PHE A 179 1.40 11.27 7.21
C PHE A 179 1.06 10.97 8.67
N THR A 180 1.83 11.54 9.60
CA THR A 180 1.66 11.31 11.05
C THR A 180 0.33 11.86 11.56
N ALA A 181 -0.16 12.96 10.97
CA ALA A 181 -1.49 13.48 11.27
C ALA A 181 -2.60 12.61 10.66
N PHE A 182 -2.43 12.15 9.42
CA PHE A 182 -3.45 11.42 8.66
C PHE A 182 -3.62 9.95 9.07
N PHE A 183 -2.52 9.21 9.21
CA PHE A 183 -2.58 7.75 9.31
C PHE A 183 -3.37 7.24 10.54
N PRO A 184 -3.30 7.87 11.73
CA PRO A 184 -4.18 7.52 12.85
C PRO A 184 -5.67 7.61 12.51
N GLU A 185 -6.10 8.63 11.76
CA GLU A 185 -7.49 8.76 11.33
C GLU A 185 -7.90 7.62 10.39
N LEU A 186 -6.99 7.20 9.50
CA LEU A 186 -7.22 6.05 8.63
C LEU A 186 -7.32 4.73 9.41
N VAL A 187 -6.51 4.55 10.45
CA VAL A 187 -6.62 3.39 11.36
C VAL A 187 -7.98 3.37 12.06
N VAL A 188 -8.44 4.51 12.57
CA VAL A 188 -9.77 4.63 13.20
C VAL A 188 -10.88 4.34 12.19
N TYR A 189 -10.78 4.88 10.97
CA TYR A 189 -11.73 4.60 9.90
C TYR A 189 -11.79 3.10 9.61
N PHE A 190 -10.64 2.43 9.45
CA PHE A 190 -10.59 0.99 9.24
C PHE A 190 -11.24 0.21 10.40
N LYS A 191 -10.92 0.54 11.67
CA LYS A 191 -11.47 -0.14 12.84
C LYS A 191 -13.01 -0.03 12.93
N ASN A 192 -13.56 1.11 12.51
CA ASN A 192 -14.99 1.41 12.60
C ASN A 192 -15.79 1.09 11.32
N HIS A 193 -15.12 0.79 10.22
CA HIS A 193 -15.79 0.46 8.96
C HIS A 193 -16.44 -0.93 9.04
N GLN A 194 -17.58 -1.13 8.38
CA GLN A 194 -18.33 -2.41 8.42
C GLN A 194 -17.54 -3.63 7.90
N LEU A 195 -16.59 -3.39 6.99
CA LEU A 195 -15.67 -4.43 6.49
C LEU A 195 -14.41 -4.56 7.34
N GLY A 196 -14.22 -3.68 8.32
CA GLY A 196 -13.02 -3.59 9.13
C GLY A 196 -12.94 -4.58 10.27
N SER A 197 -12.06 -4.29 11.23
CA SER A 197 -11.93 -5.08 12.45
C SER A 197 -11.46 -4.21 13.61
N ALA A 198 -12.30 -4.08 14.64
CA ALA A 198 -11.92 -3.44 15.90
C ALA A 198 -11.14 -4.39 16.82
N ASN A 199 -11.43 -5.70 16.74
CA ASN A 199 -10.86 -6.74 17.61
C ASN A 199 -9.94 -7.69 16.83
N ASN A 200 -9.02 -8.37 17.53
CA ASN A 200 -8.14 -9.41 16.96
C ASN A 200 -7.24 -8.93 15.80
N HIS A 201 -6.63 -7.76 15.99
CA HIS A 201 -5.79 -7.11 14.99
C HIS A 201 -4.49 -6.63 15.61
N CYS A 202 -3.36 -6.72 14.91
CA CYS A 202 -2.09 -6.18 15.38
C CYS A 202 -2.06 -4.64 15.59
N LEU A 203 -3.10 -3.92 15.16
CA LEU A 203 -3.17 -2.45 15.21
C LEU A 203 -3.33 -1.99 16.66
N LEU A 204 -2.55 -0.98 17.03
CA LEU A 204 -2.67 -0.24 18.29
C LEU A 204 -3.85 0.74 18.22
#